data_AF-A0AAD3MGS2-F1
#
_entry.id   AF-A0AAD3MGS2-F1
#
_cell.length_a   1.000
_cell.length_b   1.000
_cell.length_c   1.000
_cell.angle_alpha   90.00
_cell.angle_beta   90.00
_cell.angle_gamma   90.00
#
_symmetry.space_group_name_H-M   'P 1'
#
loop_
_entity.id
_entity.type
_entity.pdbx_description
1 polymer ?
#
loop_
_entity_poly.entity_id
_entity_poly.type
_entity_poly.pdbx_seq_one_letter_code
_entity_poly.pdbx_strand_id
1 'polypeptide(L)'
;MLHVSVSGCFSKDQVYLDGILRILRHRRSIDFKMLTSLGKVSYEDVERLRHLAVLPRTRIPHFMRDQERYLQHLDHIVAVNELDDSTLQHLLP
;
A
#
# COMPACT_ATOMS: atom_id res chain seq x y z
N MET A 1 0.85 -23.33 -9.83
CA MET A 1 1.83 -23.44 -8.73
C MET A 1 3.04 -22.58 -9.12
N LEU A 2 3.01 -21.28 -8.81
CA LEU A 2 4.15 -20.40 -9.10
C LEU A 2 5.13 -20.52 -7.92
N HIS A 3 6.31 -21.04 -8.23
CA HIS A 3 7.37 -21.31 -7.28
C HIS A 3 8.10 -19.98 -6.98
N VAL A 4 7.95 -19.46 -5.77
CA VAL A 4 8.76 -18.32 -5.31
C VAL A 4 10.14 -18.85 -4.95
N SER A 5 11.13 -18.56 -5.81
CA SER A 5 12.52 -18.94 -5.57
C SER A 5 13.07 -18.21 -4.34
N VAL A 6 13.34 -19.01 -3.31
CA VAL A 6 14.00 -18.63 -2.06
C VAL A 6 15.48 -18.33 -2.36
N SER A 7 15.81 -17.12 -2.83
CA SER A 7 17.07 -16.41 -2.50
C SER A 7 17.32 -15.15 -3.35
N GLY A 8 17.43 -14.01 -2.65
CA GLY A 8 18.50 -13.03 -2.89
C GLY A 8 18.22 -11.83 -3.79
N CYS A 9 17.64 -12.01 -4.98
CA CYS A 9 17.56 -10.91 -5.98
C CYS A 9 16.15 -10.33 -6.15
N PHE A 10 15.11 -11.16 -6.06
CA PHE A 10 13.69 -10.77 -6.23
C PHE A 10 12.99 -10.29 -4.95
N SER A 11 13.72 -10.21 -3.84
CA SER A 11 13.12 -9.95 -2.52
C SER A 11 12.47 -8.58 -2.40
N LYS A 12 13.07 -7.55 -3.02
CA LYS A 12 12.52 -6.19 -2.94
C LYS A 12 11.30 -6.01 -3.84
N ASP A 13 11.36 -6.50 -5.07
CA ASP A 13 10.24 -6.38 -6.01
C ASP A 13 9.02 -7.17 -5.52
N GLN A 14 9.24 -8.36 -4.95
CA GLN A 14 8.15 -9.11 -4.31
C GLN A 14 7.60 -8.35 -3.09
N VAL A 15 8.45 -7.76 -2.26
CA VAL A 15 7.99 -6.97 -1.10
C VAL A 15 7.22 -5.72 -1.54
N TYR A 16 7.63 -5.06 -2.62
CA TYR A 16 6.88 -3.93 -3.20
C TYR A 16 5.56 -4.37 -3.82
N LEU A 17 5.55 -5.53 -4.49
CA LEU A 17 4.34 -6.13 -5.07
C LEU A 17 3.33 -6.48 -3.98
N ASP A 18 3.75 -7.19 -2.93
CA ASP A 18 2.91 -7.50 -1.78
C ASP A 18 2.40 -6.21 -1.11
N GLY A 19 3.27 -5.21 -0.98
CA GLY A 19 2.94 -3.89 -0.46
C GLY A 19 1.83 -3.21 -1.25
N ILE A 20 1.95 -3.13 -2.59
CA ILE A 20 0.93 -2.49 -3.42
C ILE A 20 -0.38 -3.29 -3.42
N LEU A 21 -0.34 -4.63 -3.43
CA LEU A 21 -1.55 -5.45 -3.34
C LEU A 21 -2.32 -5.19 -2.04
N ARG A 22 -1.61 -4.99 -0.92
CA ARG A 22 -2.21 -4.60 0.37
C ARG A 22 -2.82 -3.20 0.32
N ILE A 23 -2.13 -2.24 -0.31
CA ILE A 23 -2.68 -0.90 -0.52
C ILE A 23 -3.94 -0.96 -1.38
N LEU A 24 -3.95 -1.74 -2.47
CA LEU A 24 -5.13 -1.90 -3.33
C LEU A 24 -6.28 -2.58 -2.59
N ARG A 25 -6.02 -3.66 -1.84
CA ARG A 25 -7.03 -4.37 -1.02
C ARG A 25 -7.71 -3.44 -0.02
N HIS A 26 -6.95 -2.56 0.63
CA HIS A 26 -7.44 -1.69 1.69
C HIS A 26 -7.65 -0.23 1.25
N ARG A 27 -7.61 0.06 -0.07
CA ARG A 27 -7.59 1.43 -0.63
C ARG A 27 -8.71 2.34 -0.11
N ARG A 28 -9.85 1.79 0.28
CA ARG A 28 -11.00 2.54 0.82
C ARG A 28 -10.95 2.81 2.33
N SER A 29 -10.10 2.10 3.08
CA SER A 29 -10.01 2.18 4.54
C SER A 29 -8.68 2.71 5.05
N ILE A 30 -7.68 2.88 4.19
CA ILE A 30 -6.35 3.37 4.59
C ILE A 30 -6.41 4.84 5.01
N ASP A 31 -5.91 5.13 6.21
CA ASP A 31 -5.53 6.49 6.59
C ASP A 31 -4.20 6.84 5.92
N PHE A 32 -4.29 7.38 4.70
CA PHE A 32 -3.13 7.75 3.89
C PHE A 32 -2.30 8.85 4.54
N LYS A 33 -2.90 9.73 5.36
CA LYS A 33 -2.15 10.78 6.06
C LYS A 33 -1.29 10.17 7.16
N MET A 34 -1.83 9.22 7.92
CA MET A 34 -1.08 8.47 8.92
C MET A 34 0.05 7.66 8.29
N LEU A 35 -0.27 6.86 7.26
CA LEU A 35 0.71 6.06 6.53
C LEU A 35 1.88 6.92 6.02
N THR A 36 1.56 8.07 5.41
CA THR A 36 2.58 8.97 4.87
C THR A 36 3.38 9.70 5.95
N SER A 37 2.77 9.96 7.11
CA SER A 37 3.46 10.56 8.26
C SER A 37 4.53 9.63 8.80
N LEU A 38 4.24 8.34 8.90
CA LEU A 38 5.21 7.34 9.37
C LEU A 38 6.36 7.09 8.38
N GLY A 39 6.25 7.53 7.13
CA GLY A 39 7.31 7.46 6.14
C GLY A 39 7.43 6.07 5.50
N LYS A 40 8.64 5.49 5.49
CA LYS A 40 8.92 4.20 4.83
C LYS A 40 8.53 3.02 5.72
N VAL A 41 7.24 2.92 6.05
CA VAL A 41 6.68 1.81 6.81
C VAL A 41 5.71 1.01 5.95
N SER A 42 5.54 -0.28 6.27
CA SER A 42 4.50 -1.10 5.65
C SER A 42 3.12 -0.68 6.16
N TYR A 43 2.06 -0.99 5.39
CA TYR A 43 0.68 -0.76 5.82
C TYR A 43 0.36 -1.49 7.15
N GLU A 44 0.89 -2.70 7.34
CA GLU A 44 0.61 -3.53 8.52
C GLU A 44 1.23 -2.95 9.79
N ASP A 45 2.37 -2.26 9.64
CA ASP A 45 3.08 -1.65 10.75
C ASP A 45 2.43 -0.34 11.21
N VAL A 46 1.49 0.24 10.45
CA VAL A 46 0.91 1.55 10.74
C VAL A 46 0.29 1.58 12.13
N GLU A 47 -0.53 0.59 12.48
CA GLU A 47 -1.24 0.61 13.77
C GLU A 47 -0.26 0.44 14.94
N ARG A 48 0.74 -0.44 14.78
CA ARG A 48 1.79 -0.65 15.78
C ARG A 48 2.62 0.63 15.99
N LEU A 49 2.93 1.35 14.92
CA LEU A 49 3.80 2.53 14.94
C LEU A 49 3.05 3.84 15.14
N ARG A 50 1.71 3.81 15.24
CA ARG A 50 0.85 5.00 15.34
C ARG A 50 1.26 5.96 16.47
N HIS A 51 1.75 5.43 17.58
CA HIS A 51 2.23 6.22 18.72
C HIS A 51 3.51 7.05 18.41
N LEU A 52 4.26 6.67 17.37
CA LEU A 52 5.44 7.39 16.88
C LEU A 52 5.07 8.47 15.85
N ALA A 53 3.81 8.54 15.40
CA ALA A 53 3.34 9.48 14.39
C ALA A 53 3.15 10.92 14.93
N VAL A 54 4.06 11.39 15.80
CA VAL A 54 4.06 12.76 16.31
C VAL A 54 4.94 13.61 15.40
N LEU A 55 4.38 14.12 14.31
CA LEU A 55 5.16 14.86 13.31
C LEU A 55 4.50 16.20 12.98
N PRO A 56 4.86 17.29 13.69
CA PRO A 56 4.40 18.64 13.37
C PRO A 56 4.86 19.16 11.99
N ARG A 57 5.59 18.36 11.20
CA ARG A 57 6.17 18.73 9.90
C ARG A 57 6.09 17.63 8.84
N THR A 58 5.13 16.69 8.93
CA THR A 58 4.93 15.72 7.84
C THR A 58 4.68 16.47 6.53
N ARG A 59 5.55 16.25 5.54
CA ARG A 59 5.34 16.74 4.18
C ARG A 59 4.55 15.70 3.41
N ILE A 60 3.29 16.01 3.12
CA ILE A 60 2.49 15.19 2.21
C ILE A 60 3.12 15.27 0.80
N PRO A 61 3.43 14.13 0.17
CA PRO A 61 3.92 14.06 -1.19
C PRO A 61 2.97 14.77 -2.14
N HIS A 62 3.53 15.40 -3.19
CA HIS A 62 2.73 16.20 -4.12
C HIS A 62 1.57 15.41 -4.73
N PHE A 63 1.81 14.15 -5.11
CA PHE A 63 0.80 13.27 -5.72
C PHE A 63 -0.32 12.84 -4.76
N MET A 64 -0.15 13.03 -3.45
CA MET A 64 -1.18 12.73 -2.42
C MET A 64 -1.86 13.98 -1.87
N ARG A 65 -1.56 15.17 -2.39
CA ARG A 65 -2.27 16.40 -1.99
C ARG A 65 -3.75 16.34 -2.32
N ASP A 66 -4.06 15.73 -3.46
CA ASP A 66 -5.42 15.40 -3.88
C ASP A 66 -5.66 13.91 -3.63
N GLN A 67 -6.23 13.61 -2.45
CA GLN A 67 -6.46 12.24 -2.04
C GLN A 67 -7.55 11.55 -2.88
N GLU A 68 -8.57 12.29 -3.34
CA GLU A 68 -9.61 11.72 -4.19
C GLU A 68 -9.03 11.27 -5.53
N ARG A 69 -8.21 12.13 -6.15
CA ARG A 69 -7.49 11.75 -7.38
C ARG A 69 -6.54 10.59 -7.16
N TYR A 70 -5.84 10.54 -6.03
CA TYR A 70 -4.99 9.40 -5.69
C TYR A 70 -5.80 8.09 -5.59
N LEU A 71 -6.96 8.11 -4.94
CA LEU A 71 -7.88 6.97 -4.88
C LEU A 71 -8.39 6.56 -6.26
N GLN A 72 -8.72 7.51 -7.14
CA GLN A 72 -9.10 7.23 -8.53
C GLN A 72 -7.98 6.54 -9.30
N HIS A 73 -6.71 6.90 -9.05
CA HIS A 73 -5.58 6.19 -9.63
C HIS A 73 -5.47 4.75 -9.12
N LEU A 74 -5.71 4.51 -7.83
CA LEU A 74 -5.74 3.14 -7.30
C LEU A 74 -6.87 2.31 -7.90
N ASP A 75 -8.06 2.90 -8.06
CA ASP A 75 -9.19 2.24 -8.73
C ASP A 75 -8.89 1.94 -10.20
N HIS A 76 -8.24 2.87 -10.89
CA HIS A 76 -7.80 2.65 -12.26
C HIS A 76 -6.80 1.49 -12.35
N ILE A 77 -5.83 1.40 -11.43
CA ILE A 77 -4.88 0.26 -11.38
C ILE A 77 -5.62 -1.06 -11.21
N VAL A 78 -6.61 -1.12 -10.30
CA VAL A 78 -7.45 -2.32 -10.11
C VAL A 78 -8.14 -2.69 -11.43
N ALA A 79 -8.78 -1.72 -12.08
CA ALA A 79 -9.54 -1.94 -13.31
C ALA A 79 -8.66 -2.44 -14.47
N VAL A 80 -7.50 -1.81 -14.72
CA VAL A 80 -6.64 -2.18 -15.86
C VAL A 80 -5.89 -3.49 -15.67
N ASN A 81 -5.76 -3.96 -14.42
CA ASN A 81 -5.19 -5.28 -14.12
C ASN A 81 -6.27 -6.36 -13.95
N GLU A 82 -7.53 -6.04 -14.26
CA GLU A 82 -8.68 -6.97 -14.15
C GLU A 82 -8.80 -7.58 -12.74
N LEU A 83 -8.43 -6.80 -11.73
CA LEU A 83 -8.57 -7.17 -10.33
C LEU A 83 -9.95 -6.74 -9.83
N ASP A 84 -10.48 -7.50 -8.89
CA ASP A 84 -11.63 -7.11 -8.09
C ASP A 84 -11.35 -7.29 -6.59
N ASP A 85 -12.27 -6.80 -5.76
CA ASP A 85 -12.10 -6.84 -4.30
C ASP A 85 -12.06 -8.28 -3.77
N SER A 86 -12.77 -9.21 -4.42
CA SER A 86 -12.72 -10.63 -4.10
C SER A 86 -11.32 -11.19 -4.35
N THR A 87 -10.77 -10.96 -5.54
CA THR A 87 -9.44 -11.41 -5.94
C THR A 87 -8.38 -10.85 -4.99
N LEU A 88 -8.46 -9.56 -4.67
CA LEU A 88 -7.54 -8.91 -3.72
C LEU A 88 -7.63 -9.50 -2.30
N GLN A 89 -8.79 -10.00 -1.87
CA GLN A 89 -8.94 -10.70 -0.59
C GLN A 89 -8.26 -12.06 -0.58
N HIS A 90 -8.21 -12.77 -1.71
CA HIS A 90 -7.63 -14.12 -1.82
C HIS A 90 -6.15 -14.13 -2.18
N LEU A 91 -5.62 -13.05 -2.80
CA LEU A 91 -4.23 -12.96 -3.25
C LEU A 91 -3.20 -12.84 -2.12
N LEU A 92 -3.63 -12.50 -0.91
CA LEU A 92 -2.76 -12.28 0.25
C LEU A 92 -3.30 -13.08 1.43
N PRO A 93 -2.44 -13.81 2.16
CA PRO A 93 -2.83 -14.58 3.35
C PRO A 93 -3.43 -13.70 4.45
#